data_AF-A0A3P1YDV3-F1
#
_entry.id   AF-A0A3P1YDV3-F1
#
_cell.length_a   1.000
_cell.length_b   1.000
_cell.length_c   1.000
_cell.angle_alpha   90.00
_cell.angle_beta   90.00
_cell.angle_gamma   90.00
#
_symmetry.space_group_name_H-M   'P 1'
#
loop_
_entity.id
_entity.type
_entity.pdbx_description
1 polymer ?
#
loop_
_entity_poly.entity_id
_entity_poly.type
_entity_poly.pdbx_seq_one_letter_code
_entity_poly.pdbx_strand_id
1 'polypeptide(L)'
;MMLYVLDTDVLVAALRSPAGFSAELLRRTLLGRLRVACSVPVFMEYEAVLLRPEHLAAAELSASAVCNVLDVLAGVVQTVEIHFLWRPQLRDPHDDMVLELAVNAQRWGRPVGIVTFNQRDYLPQARHFGLALVSPRQIIEGD
;
A
#
# COMPACT_ATOMS: atom_id res chain seq x y z
N MET A 1 4.75 14.33 -10.22
CA MET A 1 4.43 12.89 -10.27
C MET A 1 3.97 12.46 -8.88
N MET A 2 2.82 11.81 -8.77
CA MET A 2 2.24 11.35 -7.50
C MET A 2 3.11 10.23 -6.90
N LEU A 3 3.19 10.18 -5.57
CA LEU A 3 3.73 9.05 -4.83
C LEU A 3 2.60 8.33 -4.11
N TYR A 4 2.55 7.02 -4.20
CA TYR A 4 1.47 6.23 -3.62
C TYR A 4 1.94 5.47 -2.38
N VAL A 5 1.02 5.26 -1.44
CA VAL A 5 1.16 4.30 -0.35
C VAL A 5 0.05 3.28 -0.53
N LEU A 6 0.38 2.00 -0.41
CA LEU A 6 -0.60 0.93 -0.58
C LEU A 6 -1.15 0.51 0.77
N ASP A 7 -2.46 0.42 0.85
CA ASP A 7 -3.12 -0.32 1.91
C ASP A 7 -2.84 -1.83 1.74
N THR A 8 -2.75 -2.57 2.83
CA THR A 8 -2.41 -3.99 2.84
C THR A 8 -3.42 -4.82 2.05
N ASP A 9 -4.71 -4.48 2.15
CA ASP A 9 -5.78 -5.16 1.41
C ASP A 9 -5.60 -5.06 -0.11
N VAL A 10 -4.95 -4.00 -0.62
CA VAL A 10 -4.65 -3.86 -2.04
C VAL A 10 -3.67 -4.95 -2.49
N LEU A 11 -2.65 -5.26 -1.67
CA LEU A 11 -1.71 -6.34 -1.98
C LEU A 11 -2.37 -7.72 -1.85
N VAL A 12 -3.23 -7.92 -0.85
CA VAL A 12 -4.02 -9.16 -0.71
C VAL A 12 -4.86 -9.39 -1.98
N ALA A 13 -5.57 -8.35 -2.44
CA ALA A 13 -6.36 -8.43 -3.67
C ALA A 13 -5.49 -8.67 -4.91
N ALA A 14 -4.29 -8.10 -4.97
CA ALA A 14 -3.35 -8.32 -6.07
C ALA A 14 -2.92 -9.78 -6.20
N LEU A 15 -2.65 -10.45 -5.08
CA LEU A 15 -2.27 -11.87 -5.07
C LEU A 15 -3.45 -12.78 -5.40
N ARG A 16 -4.64 -12.48 -4.87
CA ARG A 16 -5.84 -13.32 -5.05
C ARG A 16 -6.52 -13.17 -6.41
N SER A 17 -6.28 -12.07 -7.13
CA SER A 17 -6.90 -11.81 -8.42
C SER A 17 -5.87 -11.31 -9.44
N PRO A 18 -5.13 -12.23 -10.10
CA PRO A 18 -4.05 -11.87 -11.04
C PRO A 18 -4.49 -11.06 -12.27
N ALA A 19 -5.78 -11.05 -12.59
CA ALA A 19 -6.35 -10.25 -13.68
C ALA A 19 -6.98 -8.92 -13.21
N GLY A 20 -7.02 -8.67 -11.90
CA GLY A 20 -7.65 -7.49 -11.32
C GLY A 20 -6.78 -6.23 -11.36
N PHE A 21 -7.40 -5.09 -11.07
CA PHE A 21 -6.73 -3.79 -11.04
C PHE A 21 -5.58 -3.73 -10.02
N SER A 22 -5.70 -4.40 -8.86
CA SER A 22 -4.62 -4.45 -7.88
C SER A 22 -3.41 -5.24 -8.36
N ALA A 23 -3.62 -6.32 -9.12
CA ALA A 23 -2.52 -7.09 -9.70
C ALA A 23 -1.78 -6.29 -10.77
N GLU A 24 -2.51 -5.54 -11.61
CA GLU A 24 -1.89 -4.62 -12.57
C GLU A 24 -1.14 -3.47 -11.87
N LEU A 25 -1.72 -2.90 -10.81
CA LEU A 25 -1.07 -1.88 -10.00
C LEU A 25 0.24 -2.39 -9.40
N LEU A 26 0.24 -3.61 -8.85
CA LEU A 26 1.44 -4.26 -8.33
C LEU A 26 2.46 -4.49 -9.45
N ARG A 27 2.06 -5.01 -10.62
CA ARG A 27 2.96 -5.17 -11.77
C ARG A 27 3.62 -3.86 -12.20
N ARG A 28 2.85 -2.77 -12.32
CA ARG A 28 3.39 -1.44 -12.65
C ARG A 28 4.38 -0.96 -11.58
N THR A 29 4.12 -1.26 -10.31
CA THR A 29 5.04 -0.96 -9.21
C THR A 29 6.34 -1.74 -9.33
N LEU A 30 6.27 -3.06 -9.51
CA LEU A 30 7.44 -3.95 -9.66
C LEU A 30 8.28 -3.60 -10.91
N LEU A 31 7.66 -3.06 -11.95
CA LEU A 31 8.34 -2.58 -13.17
C LEU A 31 8.84 -1.13 -13.06
N GLY A 32 8.70 -0.47 -11.90
CA GLY A 32 9.12 0.92 -11.69
C GLY A 32 8.28 1.97 -12.44
N ARG A 33 7.12 1.57 -12.98
CA ARG A 33 6.19 2.46 -13.71
C ARG A 33 5.23 3.19 -12.78
N LEU A 34 5.01 2.68 -11.57
CA LEU A 34 4.26 3.34 -10.51
C LEU A 34 5.16 3.54 -9.29
N ARG A 35 5.18 4.76 -8.74
CA ARG A 35 5.99 5.06 -7.56
C ARG A 35 5.22 4.78 -6.28
N VAL A 36 5.73 3.83 -5.51
CA VAL A 36 5.18 3.47 -4.20
C VAL A 36 6.21 3.79 -3.12
N ALA A 37 5.74 4.29 -1.98
CA ALA A 37 6.51 4.45 -0.77
C ALA A 37 6.09 3.41 0.27
N CYS A 38 7.06 2.97 1.07
CA CYS A 38 6.83 2.05 2.17
C CYS A 38 7.77 2.35 3.34
N SER A 39 7.31 2.13 4.57
CA SER A 39 8.14 2.14 5.77
C SER A 39 8.35 0.70 6.26
N VAL A 40 9.37 0.48 7.09
CA VAL A 40 9.63 -0.85 7.67
C VAL A 40 8.40 -1.43 8.40
N PRO A 41 7.68 -0.68 9.27
CA PRO A 41 6.51 -1.23 9.96
C PRO A 41 5.39 -1.67 9.00
N VAL A 42 5.11 -0.88 7.96
CA VAL A 42 4.09 -1.23 6.96
C VAL A 42 4.53 -2.43 6.13
N PHE A 43 5.81 -2.53 5.80
CA PHE A 43 6.33 -3.69 5.08
C PHE A 43 6.25 -4.98 5.90
N MET A 44 6.52 -4.90 7.20
CA MET A 44 6.32 -6.02 8.14
C MET A 44 4.86 -6.45 8.22
N GLU A 45 3.92 -5.50 8.18
CA GLU A 45 2.48 -5.81 8.10
C GLU A 45 2.13 -6.54 6.80
N TYR A 46 2.70 -6.11 5.66
CA TYR A 46 2.50 -6.82 4.39
C TYR A 46 2.96 -8.27 4.48
N GLU A 47 4.16 -8.51 5.01
CA GLU A 47 4.68 -9.87 5.17
C GLU A 47 3.80 -10.70 6.11
N ALA A 48 3.45 -10.15 7.28
CA ALA A 48 2.62 -10.82 8.28
C ALA A 48 1.21 -11.14 7.79
N VAL A 49 0.62 -10.30 6.92
CA VAL A 49 -0.70 -10.53 6.33
C VAL A 49 -0.62 -11.47 5.14
N LEU A 50 0.23 -11.20 4.15
CA LEU A 50 0.23 -11.96 2.90
C LEU A 50 0.66 -13.42 3.08
N LEU A 51 1.42 -13.73 4.13
CA LEU A 51 1.85 -15.10 4.47
C LEU A 51 0.84 -15.88 5.31
N ARG A 52 -0.32 -15.31 5.67
CA ARG A 52 -1.34 -16.07 6.42
C ARG A 52 -1.92 -17.21 5.58
N PRO A 53 -2.20 -18.39 6.17
CA PRO A 53 -2.64 -19.57 5.43
C PRO A 53 -3.87 -19.32 4.54
N GLU A 54 -4.82 -18.51 4.99
CA GLU A 54 -6.04 -18.18 4.25
C GLU A 54 -5.76 -17.39 2.96
N HIS A 55 -4.74 -16.53 2.95
CA HIS A 55 -4.37 -15.76 1.77
C HIS A 55 -3.55 -16.60 0.79
N LEU A 56 -2.64 -17.44 1.31
CA LEU A 56 -1.89 -18.41 0.49
C LEU A 56 -2.83 -19.40 -0.21
N ALA A 57 -3.79 -19.96 0.54
CA ALA A 57 -4.78 -20.87 0.00
C ALA A 57 -5.68 -20.18 -1.04
N ALA A 58 -6.17 -18.98 -0.76
CA ALA A 58 -7.05 -18.26 -1.67
C ALA A 58 -6.34 -17.74 -2.95
N ALA A 59 -5.03 -17.54 -2.91
CA ALA A 59 -4.23 -17.16 -4.08
C ALA A 59 -3.65 -18.37 -4.82
N GLU A 60 -3.77 -19.57 -4.28
CA GLU A 60 -3.09 -20.79 -4.77
C GLU A 60 -1.56 -20.59 -4.90
N LEU A 61 -0.97 -19.86 -3.96
CA LEU A 61 0.47 -19.52 -3.95
C LEU A 61 1.17 -20.18 -2.77
N SER A 62 2.44 -20.53 -2.97
CA SER A 62 3.33 -20.92 -1.88
C SER A 62 3.83 -19.69 -1.12
N ALA A 63 4.19 -19.87 0.15
CA ALA A 63 4.83 -18.82 0.95
C ALA A 63 6.09 -18.27 0.26
N SER A 64 6.92 -19.15 -0.34
CA SER A 64 8.13 -18.71 -1.06
C SER A 64 7.82 -17.88 -2.31
N ALA A 65 6.73 -18.16 -3.02
CA ALA A 65 6.29 -17.32 -4.13
C ALA A 65 5.88 -15.92 -3.66
N VAL A 66 5.18 -15.82 -2.52
CA VAL A 66 4.82 -14.52 -1.92
C VAL A 66 6.06 -13.77 -1.42
N CYS A 67 6.99 -14.45 -0.75
CA CYS A 67 8.27 -13.85 -0.35
C CYS A 67 9.05 -13.30 -1.56
N ASN A 68 9.12 -14.03 -2.66
CA ASN A 68 9.78 -13.53 -3.88
C ASN A 68 9.14 -12.23 -4.40
N VAL A 69 7.80 -12.12 -4.35
CA VAL A 69 7.10 -10.88 -4.72
C VAL A 69 7.45 -9.73 -3.78
N LEU A 70 7.49 -10.02 -2.47
CA LEU A 70 7.88 -9.04 -1.45
C LEU A 70 9.34 -8.60 -1.63
N ASP A 71 10.27 -9.50 -1.91
CA ASP A 71 11.68 -9.16 -2.13
C ASP A 71 11.86 -8.19 -3.31
N VAL A 72 11.16 -8.44 -4.42
CA VAL A 72 11.18 -7.52 -5.57
C VAL A 72 10.52 -6.19 -5.20
N LEU A 73 9.40 -6.22 -4.47
CA LEU A 73 8.73 -5.00 -4.00
C LEU A 73 9.66 -4.16 -3.11
N ALA A 74 10.37 -4.78 -2.17
CA ALA A 74 11.35 -4.13 -1.29
C ALA A 74 12.46 -3.43 -2.09
N GLY A 75 12.88 -4.02 -3.22
CA GLY A 75 13.89 -3.44 -4.11
C GLY A 75 13.43 -2.21 -4.91
N VAL A 76 12.12 -1.99 -5.07
CA VAL A 76 11.58 -0.91 -5.91
C VAL A 76 10.84 0.18 -5.14
N VAL A 77 10.36 -0.09 -3.92
CA VAL A 77 9.65 0.92 -3.12
C VAL A 77 10.59 2.00 -2.61
N GLN A 78 10.06 3.22 -2.50
CA GLN A 78 10.78 4.33 -1.90
C GLN A 78 10.67 4.27 -0.37
N THR A 79 11.76 3.94 0.32
CA THR A 79 11.75 3.80 1.77
C THR A 79 11.47 5.13 2.48
N VAL A 80 10.48 5.12 3.37
CA VAL A 80 10.14 6.23 4.26
C VAL A 80 10.52 5.85 5.69
N GLU A 81 11.37 6.66 6.29
CA GLU A 81 11.61 6.62 7.73
C GLU A 81 10.51 7.41 8.44
N ILE A 82 9.98 6.85 9.53
CA ILE A 82 8.94 7.49 10.33
C ILE A 82 9.60 8.37 11.37
N HIS A 83 9.44 9.69 11.23
CA HIS A 83 10.03 10.69 12.15
C HIS A 83 9.03 11.15 13.22
N PHE A 84 7.74 11.11 12.89
CA PHE A 84 6.67 11.51 13.78
C PHE A 84 5.61 10.42 13.81
N LEU A 85 5.23 10.02 15.03
CA LEU A 85 4.14 9.11 15.29
C LEU A 85 2.84 9.92 15.40
N TRP A 86 1.89 9.65 14.53
CA TRP A 86 0.61 10.37 14.50
C TRP A 86 -0.53 9.57 15.13
N ARG A 87 -0.33 8.27 15.39
CA ARG A 87 -1.35 7.35 15.88
C ARG A 87 -1.78 7.67 17.33
N PRO A 88 -3.05 7.45 17.70
CA PRO A 88 -4.16 7.02 16.85
C PRO A 88 -4.85 8.21 16.14
N GLN A 89 -5.25 8.03 14.88
CA GLN A 89 -6.01 9.02 14.11
C GLN A 89 -7.30 8.45 13.53
N LEU A 90 -7.24 7.20 13.06
CA LEU A 90 -8.32 6.56 12.31
C LEU A 90 -9.23 5.74 13.21
N ARG A 91 -10.40 5.38 12.66
CA ARG A 91 -11.36 4.51 13.34
C ARG A 91 -10.84 3.07 13.40
N ASP A 92 -10.17 2.62 12.34
CA ASP A 92 -9.47 1.35 12.30
C ASP A 92 -8.00 1.57 12.68
N PRO A 93 -7.53 1.04 13.83
CA PRO A 93 -6.13 1.15 14.24
C PRO A 93 -5.13 0.47 13.28
N HIS A 94 -5.58 -0.46 12.43
CA HIS A 94 -4.71 -1.10 11.44
C HIS A 94 -4.33 -0.12 10.31
N ASP A 95 -5.24 0.77 9.93
CA ASP A 95 -5.01 1.79 8.88
C ASP A 95 -4.10 2.94 9.35
N ASP A 96 -3.95 3.14 10.65
CA ASP A 96 -3.16 4.24 11.22
C ASP A 96 -1.69 4.19 10.76
N MET A 97 -1.13 3.00 10.56
CA MET A 97 0.25 2.84 10.06
C MET A 97 0.39 3.32 8.62
N VAL A 98 -0.62 3.07 7.79
CA VAL A 98 -0.67 3.47 6.38
C VAL A 98 -0.84 4.99 6.27
N LEU A 99 -1.73 5.57 7.09
CA LEU A 99 -1.88 7.03 7.19
C LEU A 99 -0.57 7.69 7.64
N GLU A 100 0.04 7.19 8.72
CA GLU A 100 1.30 7.72 9.25
C GLU A 100 2.42 7.70 8.22
N LEU A 101 2.56 6.59 7.48
CA LEU A 101 3.49 6.47 6.37
C LEU A 101 3.21 7.53 5.30
N ALA A 102 1.95 7.71 4.90
CA ALA A 102 1.58 8.68 3.89
C ALA A 102 1.90 10.13 4.31
N VAL A 103 1.65 10.50 5.57
CA VAL A 103 2.02 11.81 6.12
C VAL A 103 3.54 12.01 6.12
N ASN A 104 4.30 11.02 6.62
CA ASN A 104 5.76 11.11 6.64
C ASN A 104 6.36 11.16 5.22
N ALA A 105 5.74 10.51 4.23
CA ALA A 105 6.17 10.54 2.84
C ALA A 105 6.04 11.92 2.17
N GLN A 106 5.19 12.83 2.70
CA GLN A 106 5.05 14.19 2.18
C GLN A 106 6.33 15.03 2.36
N ARG A 107 7.28 14.60 3.21
CA ARG A 107 8.59 15.27 3.43
C ARG A 107 9.37 15.54 2.14
N TRP A 108 9.09 14.79 1.08
CA TRP A 108 9.73 14.95 -0.23
C TRP A 108 9.08 16.02 -1.12
N GLY A 109 8.17 16.85 -0.58
CA GLY A 109 7.58 17.99 -1.28
C GLY A 109 6.72 17.62 -2.48
N ARG A 110 6.12 16.43 -2.47
CA ARG A 110 5.31 15.91 -3.58
C ARG A 110 3.93 15.46 -3.11
N PRO A 111 2.93 15.47 -4.00
CA PRO A 111 1.63 14.89 -3.71
C PRO A 111 1.74 13.41 -3.34
N VAL A 112 1.06 13.03 -2.26
CA VAL A 112 0.98 11.64 -1.77
C VAL A 112 -0.48 11.18 -1.80
N GLY A 113 -0.71 9.97 -2.29
CA GLY A 113 -2.02 9.32 -2.30
C GLY A 113 -1.99 7.96 -1.60
N ILE A 114 -3.04 7.66 -0.83
CA ILE A 114 -3.28 6.32 -0.28
C ILE A 114 -4.15 5.54 -1.26
N VAL A 115 -3.67 4.37 -1.66
CA VAL A 115 -4.43 3.42 -2.47
C VAL A 115 -5.14 2.46 -1.53
N THR A 116 -6.48 2.53 -1.49
CA THR A 116 -7.30 1.71 -0.58
C THR A 116 -8.66 1.40 -1.23
N PHE A 117 -9.30 0.32 -0.77
CA PHE A 117 -10.71 0.06 -1.06
C PHE A 117 -11.66 0.80 -0.13
N ASN A 118 -11.20 1.16 1.08
CA ASN A 118 -12.03 1.66 2.16
C ASN A 118 -11.78 3.15 2.45
N GLN A 119 -11.94 4.00 1.44
CA GLN A 119 -11.66 5.45 1.56
C GLN A 119 -12.41 6.14 2.72
N ARG A 120 -13.53 5.58 3.16
CA ARG A 120 -14.33 6.12 4.28
C ARG A 120 -13.58 6.02 5.61
N ASP A 121 -12.76 4.99 5.80
CA ASP A 121 -12.07 4.74 7.07
C ASP A 121 -10.89 5.70 7.28
N TYR A 122 -10.37 6.25 6.19
CA TYR A 122 -9.34 7.28 6.17
C TYR A 122 -9.90 8.71 6.29
N LEU A 123 -11.22 8.91 6.18
CA LEU A 123 -11.85 10.23 6.23
C LEU A 123 -12.41 10.53 7.62
N PRO A 124 -12.32 11.80 8.10
CA PRO A 124 -11.80 12.98 7.38
C PRO A 124 -10.27 13.19 7.45
N GLN A 125 -9.54 12.37 8.21
CA GLN A 125 -8.16 12.61 8.60
C GLN A 125 -7.21 12.72 7.40
N ALA A 126 -7.34 11.87 6.39
CA ALA A 126 -6.54 11.95 5.17
C ALA A 126 -6.67 13.33 4.48
N ARG A 127 -7.88 13.92 4.45
CA ARG A 127 -8.08 15.28 3.91
C ARG A 127 -7.45 16.34 4.80
N HIS A 128 -7.51 16.18 6.12
CA HIS A 128 -6.87 17.10 7.06
C HIS A 128 -5.34 17.18 6.83
N PHE A 129 -4.72 16.04 6.51
CA PHE A 129 -3.31 15.96 6.14
C PHE A 129 -3.02 16.26 4.66
N GLY A 130 -4.04 16.61 3.85
CA GLY A 130 -3.84 16.92 2.43
C GLY A 130 -3.45 15.71 1.56
N LEU A 131 -3.85 14.50 1.97
CA LEU A 131 -3.61 13.25 1.25
C LEU A 131 -4.74 12.96 0.26
N ALA A 132 -4.38 12.43 -0.92
CA ALA A 132 -5.36 11.91 -1.86
C ALA A 132 -5.79 10.48 -1.46
N LEU A 133 -7.04 10.13 -1.69
CA LEU A 133 -7.54 8.75 -1.56
C LEU A 133 -7.97 8.26 -2.93
N VAL A 134 -7.44 7.11 -3.34
CA VAL A 134 -7.68 6.54 -4.67
C VAL A 134 -7.86 5.03 -4.58
N SER A 135 -8.69 4.47 -5.44
CA SER A 135 -8.81 3.01 -5.59
C SER A 135 -7.83 2.49 -6.65
N PRO A 136 -7.47 1.19 -6.63
CA PRO A 136 -6.64 0.59 -7.68
C PRO A 136 -7.20 0.83 -9.09
N ARG A 137 -8.53 0.72 -9.24
CA ARG A 137 -9.22 0.98 -10.50
C ARG A 137 -8.99 2.38 -11.03
N GLN A 138 -9.11 3.40 -10.17
CA GLN A 138 -8.92 4.80 -10.57
C GLN A 138 -7.50 5.09 -11.05
N ILE A 139 -6.49 4.41 -10.50
CA ILE A 139 -5.11 4.53 -10.98
C ILE A 139 -4.96 3.89 -12.37
N ILE A 140 -5.47 2.68 -12.56
CA ILE A 140 -5.27 1.94 -13.80
C ILE A 140 -6.07 2.50 -14.98
N GLU A 141 -7.30 2.99 -14.74
CA GLU A 141 -8.14 3.59 -15.78
C GLU A 141 -7.82 5.07 -16.05
N GLY A 142 -7.06 5.73 -15.15
CA GLY A 142 -6.70 7.14 -15.26
C GLY A 142 -5.35 7.44 -15.91
N ASP A 143 -4.54 6.41 -16.18
CA ASP A 143 -3.31 6.44 -16.99
C ASP A 143 -3.63 6.25 -18.48
#